data_AF-D0Z2W0-F1
#
_entry.id   AF-D0Z2W0-F1
#
_cell.length_a   1.000
_cell.length_b   1.000
_cell.length_c   1.000
_cell.angle_alpha   90.00
_cell.angle_beta   90.00
_cell.angle_gamma   90.00
#
_symmetry.space_group_name_H-M   'P 1'
#
loop_
_entity.id
_entity.type
_entity.pdbx_description
1 polymer ?
#
loop_
_entity_poly.entity_id
_entity_poly.type
_entity_poly.pdbx_seq_one_letter_code
_entity_poly.pdbx_strand_id
1 'polypeptide(L)' 'MISAGFNVVENINPYWESVGKTFEDIDGYRLVLQNLDWDL' A
#
# COMPACT_ATOMS: atom_id res chain seq x y z
N MET A 1 -6.32 7.88 -3.40
CA MET A 1 -6.62 6.43 -3.46
C MET A 1 -8.01 6.14 -2.89
N ILE A 2 -8.30 6.42 -1.62
CA ILE A 2 -9.64 6.14 -1.04
C ILE A 2 -10.78 6.88 -1.78
N SER A 3 -10.64 8.19 -1.99
CA SER A 3 -11.64 8.97 -2.75
C SER A 3 -11.75 8.56 -4.23
N ALA A 4 -10.80 7.79 -4.75
CA ALA A 4 -10.83 7.27 -6.11
C ALA A 4 -11.41 5.85 -6.18
N GLY A 5 -11.86 5.29 -5.05
CA GLY A 5 -12.50 3.97 -4.98
C GLY A 5 -11.56 2.80 -4.62
N PHE A 6 -10.28 3.06 -4.32
CA PHE A 6 -9.34 2.00 -3.93
C PHE A 6 -9.54 1.60 -2.47
N ASN A 7 -9.55 0.29 -2.21
CA ASN A 7 -9.65 -0.28 -0.88
C ASN A 7 -8.27 -0.36 -0.23
N VAL A 8 -8.18 0.08 1.03
CA VAL A 8 -7.00 -0.18 1.87
C VAL A 8 -7.13 -1.62 2.38
N VAL A 9 -6.09 -2.42 2.17
CA VAL A 9 -6.04 -3.81 2.61
C VAL A 9 -4.93 -3.99 3.64
N GLU A 10 -5.10 -4.95 4.53
CA GLU A 10 -4.04 -5.30 5.48
C GLU A 10 -2.80 -5.81 4.76
N ASN A 11 -1.64 -5.40 5.29
CA ASN A 11 -0.36 -5.80 4.75
C ASN A 11 -0.04 -7.22 5.24
N ILE A 12 0.32 -8.12 4.33
CA ILE A 12 0.74 -9.48 4.70
C ILE A 12 2.18 -9.47 5.26
N ASN A 13 2.99 -8.47 4.92
CA ASN A 13 4.34 -8.30 5.43
C ASN A 13 4.36 -7.19 6.50
N PRO A 14 4.71 -7.50 7.76
CA PRO A 14 4.79 -6.53 8.87
C PRO A 14 5.71 -5.34 8.59
N TYR A 15 6.71 -5.50 7.70
CA TYR A 15 7.58 -4.41 7.29
C TYR A 15 6.77 -3.20 6.80
N TRP A 16 5.81 -3.44 5.90
CA TRP A 16 5.02 -2.39 5.26
C TRP A 16 4.04 -1.70 6.21
N GLU A 17 3.66 -2.34 7.32
CA GLU A 17 2.71 -1.77 8.29
C GLU A 17 3.26 -0.50 8.94
N SER A 18 4.59 -0.45 9.16
CA SER A 18 5.27 0.69 9.78
C SER A 18 5.68 1.77 8.79
N VAL A 19 5.92 1.42 7.53
CA VAL A 19 6.57 2.31 6.54
C VAL A 19 5.67 2.66 5.34
N GLY A 20 4.44 2.15 5.28
CA GLY A 20 3.58 2.35 4.11
C GLY A 20 2.13 1.91 4.27
N LYS A 21 1.40 1.95 3.16
CA LYS A 21 0.02 1.46 3.06
C LYS A 21 -0.16 0.64 1.80
N THR A 22 -0.89 -0.48 1.92
CA THR A 22 -1.28 -1.31 0.76
C THR A 22 -2.70 -1.00 0.32
N PHE A 23 -2.88 -0.97 -0.99
CA PHE A 23 -4.15 -0.80 -1.66
C PHE A 23 -4.38 -1.95 -2.63
N GLU A 24 -5.63 -2.35 -2.79
CA GLU A 24 -6.04 -3.33 -3.78
C GLU A 24 -6.81 -2.64 -4.92
N ASP A 25 -6.47 -2.97 -6.15
CA ASP A 25 -7.17 -2.53 -7.37
C ASP A 25 -8.28 -3.52 -7.75
N ILE A 26 -9.14 -3.12 -8.70
CA ILE A 26 -10.30 -3.90 -9.16
C ILE A 26 -9.93 -5.28 -9.73
N ASP A 27 -8.71 -5.40 -10.25
CA ASP A 27 -8.18 -6.65 -10.83
C ASP A 27 -7.52 -7.56 -9.76
N GLY A 28 -7.55 -7.17 -8.48
CA GLY A 28 -6.96 -7.92 -7.37
C GLY A 28 -5.46 -7.75 -7.20
N TYR A 29 -4.85 -6.79 -7.93
CA TYR A 29 -3.45 -6.42 -7.72
C TYR A 29 -3.28 -5.55 -6.48
N ARG A 30 -2.15 -5.77 -5.78
CA ARG A 30 -1.79 -5.02 -4.57
C ARG A 30 -0.67 -4.03 -4.85
N LEU A 31 -0.92 -2.77 -4.54
CA LEU A 31 0.04 -1.68 -4.61
C LEU A 31 0.41 -1.23 -3.20
N VAL A 32 1.71 -1.16 -2.90
CA VAL A 32 2.20 -0.59 -1.65
C VAL A 32 2.79 0.78 -1.92
N LEU A 33 2.29 1.80 -1.22
CA LEU A 33 2.93 3.11 -1.15
C LEU A 33 3.79 3.18 0.10
N GLN A 34 5.11 3.23 -0.10
CA GLN A 34 6.10 3.41 0.94
C GLN A 34 6.34 4.91 1.18
N ASN A 35 6.30 5.32 2.44
CA ASN A 35 6.61 6.68 2.87
C ASN A 35 8.03 6.74 3.47
N LEU A 36 9.01 6.43 2.63
CA LEU A 36 10.42 6.53 2.95
C LEU A 36 11.15 7.23 1.81
N ASP A 37 12.25 7.89 2.16
CA ASP A 37 13.17 8.43 1.19
C ASP A 37 13.92 7.29 0.49
N TRP A 38 14.30 7.56 -0.75
CA TRP A 38 15.18 6.68 -1.51
C TRP A 38 16.61 6.97 -1.06
N ASP A 39 17.10 6.27 -0.04
CA ASP A 39 18.53 6.26 0.27
C ASP A 39 19.28 5.52 -0.84
N LEU A 40 20.33 6.18 -1.37
CA LEU A 40 21.17 5.72 -2.49
C LEU A 40 22.35 4.88 -2.01
#